data_AF-A0A5D0NV53-F1
#
_entry.id   AF-A0A5D0NV53-F1
#
_cell.length_a   1.000
_cell.length_b   1.000
_cell.length_c   1.000
_cell.angle_alpha   90.00
_cell.angle_beta   90.00
_cell.angle_gamma   90.00
#
_symmetry.space_group_name_H-M   'P 1'
#
loop_
_entity.id
_entity.type
_entity.pdbx_description
1 polymer ?
#
loop_
_entity_poly.entity_id
_entity_poly.type
_entity_poly.pdbx_seq_one_letter_code
_entity_poly.pdbx_strand_id
1 'polypeptide(L)' 'MDLRNPTWRKASGSKEDGSNCVELAINSGVVAVRDSKNPDGPRLFLGLSDFRSLANALKNL' A
#
# COMPACT_ATOMS: atom_id res chain seq x y z
N MET A 1 -16.86 1.28 9.04
CA MET A 1 -16.25 1.34 7.69
C MET A 1 -15.90 -0.08 7.27
N ASP A 2 -16.34 -0.49 6.09
CA ASP A 2 -16.32 -1.88 5.61
C ASP A 2 -14.93 -2.26 5.04
N LEU A 3 -14.43 -3.45 5.41
CA LEU A 3 -13.13 -4.00 4.94
C LEU A 3 -13.24 -4.71 3.59
N ARG A 4 -14.45 -4.90 3.06
CA ARG A 4 -14.72 -5.59 1.78
C ARG A 4 -14.53 -4.63 0.59
N ASN A 5 -14.70 -3.33 0.80
CA ASN A 5 -14.48 -2.29 -0.22
C ASN A 5 -13.47 -1.21 0.22
N PRO A 6 -12.19 -1.57 0.40
CA PRO A 6 -11.15 -0.60 0.74
C PRO A 6 -10.94 0.43 -0.39
N THR A 7 -10.84 1.71 -0.03
CA THR A 7 -10.46 2.77 -0.97
C THR A 7 -8.96 2.71 -1.23
N TRP A 8 -8.57 2.20 -2.40
CA TRP A 8 -7.18 2.11 -2.83
C TRP A 8 -6.68 3.45 -3.36
N ARG A 9 -5.46 3.82 -2.93
CA ARG A 9 -4.73 4.97 -3.45
C ARG A 9 -3.40 4.50 -4.01
N LYS A 10 -3.16 4.80 -5.28
CA LYS A 10 -1.88 4.56 -5.95
C LYS A 10 -0.79 5.45 -5.34
N ALA A 11 0.40 4.91 -5.14
CA ALA A 11 1.53 5.69 -4.65
C ALA A 11 2.06 6.65 -5.73
N SER A 12 2.53 7.83 -5.31
CA SER A 12 2.95 8.89 -6.24
C SER A 12 4.20 8.54 -7.06
N GLY A 13 5.00 7.57 -6.60
CA GLY A 13 6.16 7.06 -7.33
C GLY A 13 5.81 6.04 -8.43
N SER A 14 4.57 5.59 -8.50
CA SER A 14 4.09 4.65 -9.51
C SER A 14 3.77 5.39 -10.80
N LYS A 15 4.74 5.42 -11.74
CA LYS A 15 4.57 5.98 -13.08
C LYS A 15 4.01 4.95 -14.05
N GLU A 16 3.29 5.41 -15.07
CA GLU A 16 2.68 4.60 -16.13
C GLU A 16 3.71 3.87 -17.01
N ASP A 17 4.96 4.35 -17.03
CA ASP A 17 6.06 3.85 -17.86
C ASP A 17 6.74 2.56 -17.32
N GLY A 18 5.96 1.67 -16.70
CA GLY A 18 6.44 0.32 -16.34
C GLY A 18 7.13 0.18 -14.97
N SER A 19 7.28 1.25 -14.19
CA SER A 19 7.82 1.18 -12.82
C SER A 19 6.92 0.34 -11.89
N ASN A 20 7.48 -0.21 -10.82
CA ASN A 20 6.73 -1.03 -9.86
C ASN A 20 5.58 -0.22 -9.24
N CYS A 21 4.35 -0.66 -9.50
CA CYS A 21 3.14 0.08 -9.13
C CYS A 21 2.59 -0.48 -7.81
N VAL A 22 2.51 0.34 -6.77
CA VAL A 22 1.99 -0.07 -5.46
C VAL A 22 0.77 0.76 -5.10
N GLU A 23 -0.22 0.10 -4.51
CA GLU A 23 -1.42 0.75 -3.97
C GLU A 23 -1.54 0.49 -2.48
N LEU A 24 -2.11 1.48 -1.80
CA LEU A 24 -2.30 1.47 -0.37
C LEU A 24 -3.78 1.71 -0.07
N ALA A 25 -4.32 0.96 0.88
CA ALA A 25 -5.61 1.26 1.48
C ALA A 25 -5.49 1.28 2.99
N ILE A 26 -6.19 2.22 3.63
CA ILE A 26 -6.18 2.36 5.09
C ILE A 26 -7.59 2.04 5.59
N ASN A 27 -7.69 1.12 6.55
CA ASN A 27 -8.95 0.82 7.21
C ASN A 27 -8.71 0.42 8.67
N SER A 28 -9.44 1.04 9.60
CA SER A 28 -9.41 0.72 11.04
C SER A 28 -8.00 0.57 11.64
N GLY A 29 -7.07 1.44 11.26
CA GLY A 29 -5.69 1.42 11.77
C GLY A 29 -4.75 0.40 11.12
N VAL A 30 -5.23 -0.34 10.12
CA VAL A 30 -4.44 -1.25 9.28
C VAL A 30 -4.20 -0.60 7.93
N VAL A 31 -2.98 -0.75 7.43
CA VAL A 31 -2.57 -0.39 6.08
C VAL A 31 -2.43 -1.66 5.26
N ALA A 32 -3.24 -1.80 4.22
CA ALA A 32 -3.11 -2.83 3.21
C ALA A 32 -2.24 -2.31 2.06
N VAL A 33 -1.24 -3.08 1.67
CA VAL A 33 -0.35 -2.80 0.53
C VAL A 33 -0.54 -3.91 -0.50
N ARG A 34 -0.70 -3.53 -1.77
CA ARG A 34 -0.73 -4.49 -2.87
C ARG A 34 0.04 -3.98 -4.08
N ASP A 35 0.41 -4.92 -4.94
CA ASP A 35 0.90 -4.61 -6.28
C ASP A 35 -0.28 -4.22 -7.18
N SER A 36 -0.18 -3.08 -7.88
CA SER A 36 -1.24 -2.61 -8.77
C SER A 36 -1.40 -3.49 -10.01
N LYS A 37 -0.34 -4.19 -10.43
CA LYS A 37 -0.35 -5.06 -11.61
C LYS A 37 -0.95 -6.44 -11.29
N ASN A 38 -1.03 -6.81 -10.02
CA ASN A 38 -1.66 -8.03 -9.53
C ASN A 38 -2.65 -7.77 -8.37
N PRO A 39 -3.82 -7.16 -8.63
CA PRO A 39 -4.77 -6.72 -7.60
C PRO A 39 -5.41 -7.87 -6.79
N ASP A 40 -5.46 -9.07 -7.38
CA ASP A 40 -5.93 -10.32 -6.77
C ASP A 40 -4.82 -11.12 -6.10
N GLY A 41 -3.58 -10.63 -6.21
CA GLY A 41 -2.42 -11.22 -5.56
C GLY A 41 -2.40 -11.02 -4.04
N PRO A 42 -1.34 -11.52 -3.38
CA PRO A 42 -1.13 -11.37 -1.95
C PRO A 42 -1.09 -9.91 -1.54
N ARG A 43 -1.67 -9.60 -0.37
CA ARG A 43 -1.71 -8.26 0.21
C ARG A 43 -0.94 -8.27 1.52
N LEU A 44 -0.08 -7.28 1.71
CA LEU A 44 0.61 -7.09 2.97
C LEU A 44 -0.26 -6.22 3.87
N PHE A 45 -0.51 -6.67 5.11
CA PHE A 45 -1.26 -5.90 6.10
C PHE A 45 -0.33 -5.51 7.24
N LEU A 46 -0.28 -4.22 7.53
CA LEU A 46 0.59 -3.64 8.56
C LEU A 46 -0.24 -2.76 9.49
N GLY A 47 0.15 -2.67 10.76
CA GLY A 47 -0.34 -1.61 11.63
C GLY A 47 0.08 -0.24 11.08
N LEU A 48 -0.71 0.81 11.36
CA LEU A 48 -0.39 2.16 10.91
C LEU A 48 0.99 2.64 11.40
N SER A 49 1.36 2.27 12.63
CA SER A 49 2.67 2.59 13.21
C SER A 49 3.81 1.84 12.49
N ASP A 50 3.64 0.54 12.25
CA ASP A 50 4.63 -0.28 11.55
C ASP A 50 4.83 0.18 10.10
N PHE A 51 3.74 0.52 9.41
CA PHE A 51 3.80 1.07 8.07
C PHE A 51 4.56 2.40 8.04
N ARG A 52 4.36 3.28 9.03
CA ARG A 52 5.13 4.52 9.14
C ARG A 52 6.62 4.26 9.36
N SER A 53 6.97 3.33 10.24
CA SER A 53 8.36 2.95 10.49
C SER A 53 9.02 2.39 9.24
N LEU A 54 8.33 1.47 8.55
CA LEU A 54 8.78 0.90 7.27
C LEU A 54 8.99 1.99 6.21
N ALA A 55 8.01 2.87 6.01
CA ALA A 55 8.10 3.93 5.02
C ALA A 55 9.23 4.93 5.31
N ASN A 56 9.53 5.19 6.58
CA ASN A 56 10.68 6.01 6.96
C ASN A 56 12.01 5.27 6.73
N ALA A 57 12.09 3.98 7.06
CA ALA A 57 13.29 3.19 6.78
C ALA A 57 13.60 3.18 5.27
N LEU A 58 12.60 2.90 4.43
CA LEU A 58 12.73 2.87 2.97
C LEU A 58 13.15 4.20 2.34
N LYS A 59 12.81 5.34 2.96
CA LYS A 59 13.23 6.68 2.47
C LYS A 59 14.67 7.01 2.79
N ASN A 60 15.26 6.34 3.77
CA ASN A 60 16.63 6.57 4.24
C ASN A 60 17.60 5.46 3.79
N LEU A 61 17.15 4.60 2.86
CA LEU A 61 17.96 3.66 2.09
C LEU A 61 18.51 4.37 0.84
#